data_AF-B5IL66-F1
#
_entry.id   AF-B5IL66-F1
#
_cell.length_a   1.000
_cell.length_b   1.000
_cell.length_c   1.000
_cell.angle_alpha   90.00
_cell.angle_beta   90.00
_cell.angle_gamma   90.00
#
_symmetry.space_group_name_H-M   'P 1'
#
loop_
_entity.id
_entity.type
_entity.pdbx_description
1 polymer ?
#
loop_
_entity_poly.entity_id
_entity_poly.type
_entity_poly.pdbx_seq_one_letter_code
_entity_poly.pdbx_strand_id
1 'polypeptide(L)' 'MSEPLALSLGQQFEIERMSRAIDDTADLQALQGIAKQLLQAWHSQKAATQWVMRQQLSAPSQFSAGLSQPWSQDA' A
#
# COMPACT_ATOMS: atom_id res chain seq x y z
N MET A 1 -3.80 17.02 -11.60
CA MET A 1 -4.53 16.44 -10.45
C MET A 1 -4.46 14.94 -10.63
N SER A 2 -3.86 14.21 -9.69
CA SER A 2 -3.75 12.75 -9.77
C SER A 2 -5.14 12.14 -9.68
N GLU A 3 -5.56 11.35 -10.67
CA GLU A 3 -6.84 10.65 -10.62
C GLU A 3 -6.93 9.80 -9.35
N PRO A 4 -8.07 9.82 -8.64
CA PRO A 4 -8.27 8.93 -7.50
C PRO A 4 -8.11 7.49 -7.99
N LEU A 5 -7.44 6.64 -7.20
CA LEU A 5 -7.37 5.21 -7.49
C LEU A 5 -8.81 4.67 -7.53
N ALA A 6 -9.36 4.53 -8.73
CA ALA A 6 -10.65 3.92 -8.92
C ALA A 6 -10.54 2.43 -8.57
N LEU A 7 -11.55 1.92 -7.88
CA LEU A 7 -11.63 0.49 -7.59
C LEU A 7 -11.81 -0.28 -8.90
N SER A 8 -11.04 -1.35 -9.07
CA SER A 8 -11.23 -2.26 -10.19
C SER A 8 -12.60 -2.94 -10.11
N LEU A 9 -13.11 -3.44 -11.24
CA LEU A 9 -14.38 -4.16 -11.27
C LEU A 9 -14.40 -5.36 -10.29
N GLY A 10 -13.29 -6.11 -10.21
CA GLY A 10 -13.16 -7.21 -9.25
C GLY A 10 -13.18 -6.75 -7.79
N GLN A 11 -12.56 -5.60 -7.48
CA GLN A 11 -12.62 -5.02 -6.13
C GLN A 11 -14.04 -4.60 -5.74
N GLN A 12 -14.82 -4.10 -6.69
CA GLN A 12 -16.22 -3.74 -6.45
C GLN A 12 -17.08 -4.96 -6.11
N PHE A 13 -16.91 -6.09 -6.82
CA PHE A 13 -17.60 -7.34 -6.49
C PHE A 13 -17.22 -7.90 -5.12
N GLU A 14 -15.94 -7.87 -4.76
CA GLU A 14 -15.51 -8.33 -3.43
C GLU A 14 -16.10 -7.46 -2.31
N ILE A 15 -16.23 -6.15 -2.53
CA ILE A 15 -16.93 -5.25 -1.62
C ILE A 15 -18.40 -5.67 -1.47
N GLU A 16 -19.14 -5.86 -2.57
CA GLU A 16 -20.53 -6.29 -2.50
C GLU A 16 -20.68 -7.65 -1.80
N ARG A 17 -19.79 -8.61 -2.09
CA ARG A 17 -19.80 -9.93 -1.45
C ARG A 17 -19.60 -9.83 0.05
N MET A 18 -18.63 -9.03 0.51
CA MET A 18 -18.37 -8.83 1.93
C MET A 18 -19.49 -8.04 2.61
N SER A 19 -20.03 -7.00 1.95
CA SER A 19 -21.17 -6.24 2.46
C SER A 19 -22.38 -7.14 2.70
N ARG A 20 -22.74 -7.99 1.74
CA ARG A 20 -23.84 -8.96 1.92
C ARG A 20 -23.58 -9.92 3.07
N ALA A 21 -22.35 -10.42 3.21
CA ALA A 21 -22.00 -11.32 4.31
C ALA A 21 -22.15 -10.63 5.68
N ILE A 22 -21.83 -9.33 5.78
CA ILE A 22 -22.02 -8.54 6.99
C ILE A 22 -23.51 -8.35 7.28
N ASP A 23 -24.30 -7.97 6.27
CA ASP A 23 -25.73 -7.70 6.41
C ASP A 23 -26.52 -8.97 6.78
N ASP A 24 -26.13 -10.13 6.25
CA ASP A 24 -26.74 -11.43 6.55
C ASP A 24 -26.30 -11.99 7.92
N THR A 25 -25.31 -11.39 8.59
CA THR A 25 -24.81 -11.87 9.88
C THR A 25 -25.77 -11.48 11.02
N ALA A 26 -26.57 -12.44 11.48
CA ALA A 26 -27.47 -12.26 12.62
C ALA A 26 -26.82 -12.49 13.99
N ASP A 27 -25.66 -13.15 14.05
CA ASP A 27 -24.93 -13.38 15.30
C ASP A 27 -24.01 -12.21 15.64
N LEU A 28 -24.24 -11.60 16.80
CA LEU A 28 -23.44 -10.49 17.31
C LEU A 28 -21.96 -10.87 17.50
N GLN A 29 -21.65 -12.10 17.92
CA GLN A 29 -20.26 -12.53 18.11
C GLN A 29 -19.53 -12.66 16.77
N ALA A 30 -20.18 -13.25 15.76
CA ALA A 30 -19.66 -13.30 14.41
C ALA A 30 -19.42 -11.88 13.84
N LEU A 31 -20.36 -10.95 14.01
CA LEU A 31 -20.22 -9.57 13.55
C LEU A 31 -19.04 -8.85 14.23
N GLN A 32 -18.89 -9.00 15.55
CA GLN A 32 -17.73 -8.48 16.28
C GLN A 32 -16.41 -9.09 15.78
N GLY A 33 -16.43 -10.39 15.43
CA GLY A 33 -15.29 -11.07 14.83
C GLY A 33 -14.88 -10.47 13.49
N ILE A 34 -15.84 -10.26 12.59
CA ILE A 34 -15.61 -9.63 11.27
C ILE A 34 -15.07 -8.21 11.43
N ALA A 35 -15.66 -7.42 12.34
CA ALA A 35 -15.21 -6.05 12.62
C ALA A 35 -13.74 -6.00 13.11
N LYS A 36 -13.35 -6.92 14.01
CA LYS A 36 -11.96 -7.01 14.49
C LYS A 36 -11.00 -7.40 13.39
N GLN A 37 -11.39 -8.31 12.49
CA GLN A 37 -10.57 -8.71 11.35
C GLN A 37 -10.37 -7.55 10.37
N LEU A 38 -11.44 -6.79 10.06
CA LEU A 38 -11.35 -5.59 9.23
C LEU A 38 -10.42 -4.54 9.85
N LEU A 39 -10.50 -4.34 11.17
CA LEU A 39 -9.61 -3.42 11.88
C LEU A 39 -8.14 -3.82 11.75
N GLN A 40 -7.83 -5.11 11.94
CA GLN A 40 -6.46 -5.64 11.78
C GLN A 40 -5.96 -5.52 10.34
N ALA A 41 -6.81 -5.83 9.36
CA ALA A 41 -6.47 -5.72 7.94
C ALA A 41 -6.16 -4.27 7.55
N TRP A 42 -6.96 -3.31 8.02
CA TRP A 42 -6.73 -1.89 7.80
C TRP A 42 -5.39 -1.41 8.35
N HIS A 43 -5.07 -1.76 9.60
CA HIS A 43 -3.77 -1.43 10.19
C HIS A 43 -2.60 -2.06 9.44
N SER A 44 -2.76 -3.30 8.99
CA SER A 44 -1.74 -4.01 8.20
C SER A 44 -1.50 -3.33 6.86
N GLN A 45 -2.57 -2.94 6.15
CA GLN A 45 -2.47 -2.18 4.90
C GLN A 45 -1.79 -0.83 5.13
N LYS A 46 -2.16 -0.10 6.19
CA LYS A 46 -1.53 1.17 6.54
C LYS A 46 -0.03 1.01 6.80
N ALA A 47 0.36 -0.02 7.56
CA ALA A 47 1.76 -0.31 7.85
C ALA A 47 2.55 -0.66 6.57
N ALA A 48 1.97 -1.47 5.68
CA ALA A 48 2.56 -1.83 4.39
C ALA A 48 2.77 -0.59 3.51
N THR A 49 1.74 0.26 3.37
CA THR A 49 1.83 1.52 2.61
C THR A 49 2.91 2.44 3.19
N GLN A 50 2.96 2.60 4.51
CA GLN A 50 4.00 3.39 5.18
C GLN A 50 5.40 2.81 4.95
N TRP A 51 5.54 1.49 4.93
CA TRP A 51 6.80 0.82 4.65
C TRP A 51 7.27 1.04 3.21
N VAL A 52 6.37 0.91 2.22
CA VAL A 52 6.67 1.17 0.80
C VAL A 52 7.09 2.64 0.61
N MET A 53 6.34 3.58 1.18
CA MET A 53 6.68 5.01 1.10
C MET A 53 8.08 5.28 1.66
N ARG A 54 8.41 4.73 2.83
CA ARG A 54 9.76 4.87 3.41
C ARG A 54 10.84 4.31 2.48
N GLN A 55 10.64 3.13 1.88
CA GLN A 55 11.62 2.58 0.95
C GLN A 55 11.82 3.45 -0.31
N GLN A 56 10.73 3.94 -0.91
CA GLN A 56 10.81 4.80 -2.10
C GLN A 56 11.52 6.13 -1.82
N LEU A 57 11.29 6.71 -0.62
CA LEU A 57 11.96 7.94 -0.16
C LEU A 57 13.41 7.70 0.29
N SER A 58 13.80 6.46 0.58
CA SER A 58 15.16 6.11 1.04
C SER A 58 16.05 5.59 -0.08
N ALA A 59 15.58 5.50 -1.32
CA ALA A 59 16.42 5.10 -2.45
C ALA A 59 17.54 6.14 -2.64
N PRO A 60 18.81 5.78 -2.40
CA PRO A 60 19.90 6.74 -2.52
C PRO A 60 20.03 7.17 -3.99
N SER A 61 20.16 8.47 -4.20
CA SER A 61 20.56 9.10 -5.45
C SER A 61 21.98 8.68 -5.82
N GLN A 62 22.18 7.46 -6.30
CA GLN A 62 23.50 6.90 -6.68
C GLN A 62 23.97 7.41 -8.05
N PHE A 63 23.17 8.23 -8.73
CA PHE A 63 23.38 8.55 -10.15
C PHE A 63 24.34 9.73 -10.43
N SER A 64 25.10 10.24 -9.45
CA SER A 64 26.02 11.37 -9.69
C SER A 64 27.49 11.15 -9.30
N ALA A 65 27.90 9.97 -8.82
CA ALA A 65 29.27 9.76 -8.34
C ALA A 65 30.32 9.41 -9.43
N GLY A 66 29.96 9.40 -10.72
CA GLY A 66 30.82 8.87 -11.80
C GLY A 66 31.40 9.86 -12.80
N LEU A 67 31.14 11.17 -12.73
CA LEU A 67 31.47 12.11 -13.81
C LEU A 67 32.66 13.07 -13.55
N SER A 68 33.55 12.75 -12.61
CA SER A 68 34.71 13.61 -12.31
C SER A 68 36.02 12.82 -12.26
N GLN A 69 36.55 12.38 -13.42
CA GLN A 69 37.98 12.08 -13.54
C GLN A 69 38.68 13.28 -14.20
N PRO A 70 39.47 14.07 -13.46
CA PRO A 70 40.29 15.11 -14.04
C PRO A 70 41.56 14.47 -14.62
N TRP A 71 41.66 14.48 -15.95
CA TRP A 71 42.86 14.59 -16.76
C TRP A 71 44.18 14.54 -15.95
N SER A 72 44.79 13.36 -15.86
CA SER A 72 46.18 13.23 -15.41
C SER A 72 47.11 13.54 -16.57
N GLN A 73 48.02 14.48 -16.29
CA GLN A 73 49.07 15.01 -17.15
C GLN A 73 50.08 13.92 -17.53
N ASP A 74 50.39 13.82 -18.82
CA ASP A 74 51.66 13.28 -19.31
C ASP A 74 52.36 14.40 -20.08
N ALA A 75 53.49 14.87 -19.55
CA ALA A 75 54.49 15.71 -20.20
C ALA A 75 55.87 15.23 -19.76
#